data_AF-A0A7V9H681-F1
#
_entry.id   AF-A0A7V9H681-F1
#
_cell.length_a   1.000
_cell.length_b   1.000
_cell.length_c   1.000
_cell.angle_alpha   90.00
_cell.angle_beta   90.00
_cell.angle_gamma   90.00
#
_symmetry.space_group_name_H-M   'P 1'
#
loop_
_entity.id
_entity.type
_entity.pdbx_description
1 polymer ?
#
loop_
_entity_poly.entity_id
_entity_poly.type
_entity_poly.pdbx_seq_one_letter_code
_entity_poly.pdbx_strand_id
1 'polypeptide(L)'
;VVEGERRAVQMSTSRNLAVWLHEALDRFPADPLRFYLASNLPETGDVVFSWREFGTRVNSDLIGNLGNYVNRVLSFTEKYADGESLRPESLPDDARAVLEDFKELERRYEERMLAPKPREALGELLAMGRRANRYFDASAPWKTRKDDPELTRTTLYVCSVLLGSIAYHAAPYVPEAIERLQTFFDGPVARVLDLEELPEAYRSTGAKPLFQRIEDEEIHAAEEQLSRAVRGE
;
A
#
# COMPACT_ATOMS: atom_id res chain seq x y z
N VAL A 1 1.49 23.52 -17.60
CA VAL A 1 2.75 24.31 -17.65
C VAL A 1 2.55 25.46 -18.63
N VAL A 2 2.73 26.69 -18.18
CA VAL A 2 2.60 27.91 -19.00
C VAL A 2 3.98 28.57 -19.00
N GLU A 3 4.55 28.80 -20.19
CA GLU A 3 5.87 29.43 -20.34
C GLU A 3 7.02 28.72 -19.59
N GLY A 4 6.94 27.39 -19.44
CA GLY A 4 7.94 26.60 -18.72
C GLY A 4 7.74 26.56 -17.19
N GLU A 5 6.79 27.32 -16.64
CA GLU A 5 6.47 27.32 -15.21
C GLU A 5 5.22 26.50 -14.87
N ARG A 6 5.28 25.80 -13.73
CA ARG A 6 4.13 25.11 -13.13
C ARG A 6 3.38 26.09 -12.23
N ARG A 7 2.08 26.29 -12.50
CA ARG A 7 1.21 27.16 -11.71
C ARG A 7 -0.06 26.41 -11.34
N ALA A 8 -0.54 26.61 -10.11
CA ALA A 8 -1.85 26.12 -9.69
C ALA A 8 -2.95 26.92 -10.40
N VAL A 9 -3.96 26.22 -10.91
CA VAL A 9 -5.09 26.82 -11.64
C VAL A 9 -6.39 26.28 -11.07
N GLN A 10 -7.40 27.15 -10.97
CA GLN A 10 -8.74 26.76 -10.55
C GLN A 10 -9.43 25.96 -11.66
N MET A 11 -10.09 24.88 -11.26
CA MET A 11 -10.88 24.05 -12.19
C MET A 11 -11.94 24.90 -12.88
N SER A 12 -12.16 24.67 -14.17
CA SER A 12 -13.10 25.45 -14.98
C SER A 12 -13.68 24.59 -16.09
N THR A 13 -14.93 24.19 -15.91
CA THR A 13 -15.66 23.36 -16.88
C THR A 13 -15.86 24.10 -18.22
N SER A 14 -16.11 25.41 -18.19
CA SER A 14 -16.24 26.24 -19.40
C SER A 14 -14.96 26.35 -20.23
N ARG A 15 -13.79 26.19 -19.60
CA ARG A 15 -12.48 26.17 -20.26
C ARG A 15 -11.96 24.75 -20.48
N ASN A 16 -12.80 23.74 -20.25
CA ASN A 16 -12.42 22.33 -20.23
C ASN A 16 -11.15 22.04 -19.40
N LEU A 17 -10.96 22.78 -18.30
CA LEU A 17 -9.78 22.73 -17.45
C LEU A 17 -10.13 22.03 -16.14
N ALA A 18 -10.13 20.70 -16.17
CA ALA A 18 -10.41 19.86 -15.02
C ALA A 18 -9.74 18.49 -15.19
N VAL A 19 -9.52 17.79 -14.07
CA VAL A 19 -9.23 16.36 -14.10
C VAL A 19 -10.56 15.63 -14.05
N TRP A 20 -11.01 15.14 -15.20
CA TRP A 20 -12.26 14.41 -15.31
C TRP A 20 -12.05 12.95 -14.91
N LEU A 21 -12.88 12.44 -14.00
CA LEU A 21 -12.69 11.10 -13.45
C LEU A 21 -12.75 9.99 -14.52
N HIS A 22 -13.67 10.07 -15.47
CA HIS A 22 -13.78 9.07 -16.54
C HIS A 22 -12.53 9.04 -17.42
N GLU A 23 -12.01 10.21 -17.84
CA GLU A 23 -10.77 10.29 -18.63
C GLU A 23 -9.52 9.87 -17.83
N ALA A 24 -9.54 10.05 -16.51
CA ALA A 24 -8.49 9.56 -15.63
C ALA A 24 -8.52 8.04 -15.53
N LEU A 25 -9.72 7.43 -15.43
CA LEU A 25 -9.90 5.98 -15.36
C LEU A 25 -9.63 5.27 -16.69
N ASP A 26 -9.76 5.96 -17.82
CA ASP A 26 -9.32 5.45 -19.13
C ASP A 26 -7.79 5.26 -19.21
N ARG A 27 -7.03 5.92 -18.32
CA ARG A 27 -5.56 5.92 -18.33
C ARG A 27 -4.94 5.20 -17.14
N PHE A 28 -5.48 5.41 -15.95
CA PHE A 28 -4.93 4.91 -14.71
C PHE A 28 -5.93 4.00 -13.99
N PRO A 29 -5.45 2.94 -13.32
CA PRO A 29 -6.33 2.10 -12.52
C PRO A 29 -6.98 2.88 -11.37
N ALA A 30 -8.17 2.44 -10.93
CA ALA A 30 -8.95 3.12 -9.91
C ALA A 30 -8.23 3.21 -8.55
N ASP A 31 -7.61 2.12 -8.10
CA ASP A 31 -6.93 2.04 -6.80
C ASP A 31 -5.80 3.07 -6.61
N PRO A 32 -4.82 3.21 -7.52
CA PRO A 32 -3.85 4.30 -7.49
C PRO A 32 -4.48 5.69 -7.36
N LEU A 33 -5.55 5.96 -8.11
CA LEU A 33 -6.26 7.25 -8.05
C LEU A 33 -6.92 7.46 -6.69
N ARG A 34 -7.64 6.44 -6.18
CA ARG A 34 -8.26 6.47 -4.84
C ARG A 34 -7.22 6.71 -3.75
N PHE A 35 -6.11 5.97 -3.79
CA PHE A 35 -4.99 6.14 -2.87
C PHE A 35 -4.46 7.57 -2.87
N TYR A 36 -4.17 8.12 -4.06
CA TYR A 36 -3.63 9.47 -4.17
C TYR A 36 -4.61 10.54 -3.69
N LEU A 37 -5.88 10.44 -4.09
CA LEU A 37 -6.93 11.36 -3.63
C LEU A 37 -7.10 11.31 -2.10
N ALA A 38 -7.04 10.12 -1.50
CA ALA A 38 -7.07 9.97 -0.04
C ALA A 38 -5.84 10.58 0.63
N SER A 39 -4.66 10.47 0.01
CA SER A 39 -3.41 11.08 0.51
C SER A 39 -3.40 12.61 0.45
N ASN A 40 -4.23 13.18 -0.42
CA ASN A 40 -4.30 14.60 -0.70
C ASN A 40 -5.69 15.19 -0.45
N LEU A 41 -6.48 14.61 0.45
CA LEU A 41 -7.85 15.07 0.72
C LEU A 41 -7.85 16.53 1.28
N PRO A 42 -8.78 17.40 0.87
CA PRO A 42 -8.87 18.76 1.40
C PRO A 42 -9.53 18.79 2.79
N GLU A 43 -8.78 18.46 3.85
CA GLU A 43 -9.29 18.40 5.22
C GLU A 43 -9.28 19.77 5.93
N THR A 44 -8.20 20.55 5.77
CA THR A 44 -7.99 21.82 6.48
C THR A 44 -7.91 23.04 5.56
N GLY A 45 -7.97 22.81 4.24
CA GLY A 45 -7.89 23.86 3.23
C GLY A 45 -7.79 23.28 1.81
N ASP A 46 -7.67 24.16 0.83
CA ASP A 46 -7.58 23.80 -0.57
C ASP A 46 -6.31 22.98 -0.86
N VAL A 47 -6.47 21.99 -1.74
CA VAL A 47 -5.39 21.11 -2.21
C VAL A 47 -5.23 21.26 -3.71
N VAL A 48 -4.00 21.10 -4.19
CA VAL A 48 -3.69 21.12 -5.62
C VAL A 48 -3.47 19.69 -6.09
N PHE A 49 -4.24 19.26 -7.08
CA PHE A 49 -4.00 17.99 -7.76
C PHE A 49 -2.79 18.13 -8.70
N SER A 50 -1.93 17.11 -8.73
CA SER A 50 -0.72 17.07 -9.56
C SER A 50 -0.49 15.67 -10.09
N TRP A 51 -0.49 15.47 -11.41
CA TRP A 51 -0.17 14.17 -12.03
C TRP A 51 1.25 13.69 -11.67
N ARG A 52 2.22 14.60 -11.61
CA ARG A 52 3.57 14.25 -11.14
C ARG A 52 3.58 13.77 -9.69
N GLU A 53 2.82 14.42 -8.81
CA GLU A 53 2.74 13.98 -7.42
C GLU A 53 1.96 12.67 -7.29
N PHE A 54 0.89 12.49 -8.08
CA PHE A 54 0.20 11.21 -8.23
C PHE A 54 1.18 10.08 -8.57
N GLY A 55 1.95 10.21 -9.66
CA GLY A 55 2.93 9.20 -10.06
C GLY A 55 3.99 8.96 -9.00
N THR A 56 4.50 10.02 -8.37
CA THR A 56 5.51 9.93 -7.30
C THR A 56 4.96 9.16 -6.10
N ARG A 57 3.80 9.56 -5.56
CA ARG A 57 3.18 8.97 -4.37
C ARG A 57 2.76 7.53 -4.61
N VAL A 58 2.16 7.24 -5.76
CA VAL A 58 1.80 5.86 -6.12
C VAL A 58 3.06 5.00 -6.19
N ASN A 59 4.08 5.44 -6.93
CA ASN A 59 5.29 4.64 -7.11
C ASN A 59 6.11 4.48 -5.82
N SER A 60 6.19 5.50 -4.96
CA SER A 60 6.97 5.43 -3.71
C SER A 60 6.20 4.79 -2.56
N ASP A 61 4.99 5.30 -2.28
CA ASP A 61 4.28 5.03 -1.04
C ASP A 61 3.36 3.83 -1.19
N LEU A 62 2.66 3.70 -2.31
CA LEU A 62 1.80 2.53 -2.57
C LEU A 62 2.64 1.34 -3.03
N ILE A 63 3.43 1.51 -4.09
CA ILE A 63 4.18 0.41 -4.71
C ILE A 63 5.47 0.14 -3.94
N GLY A 64 6.32 1.16 -3.73
CA GLY A 64 7.63 1.01 -3.11
C GLY A 64 7.60 0.58 -1.64
N ASN A 65 6.49 0.80 -0.94
CA ASN A 65 6.32 0.44 0.46
C ASN A 65 5.33 -0.73 0.65
N LEU A 66 4.02 -0.51 0.42
CA LEU A 66 3.01 -1.55 0.65
C LEU A 66 3.15 -2.70 -0.36
N GLY A 67 3.17 -2.38 -1.65
CA GLY A 67 3.30 -3.37 -2.74
C GLY A 67 4.61 -4.17 -2.66
N ASN A 68 5.72 -3.52 -2.36
CA ASN A 68 7.02 -4.16 -2.16
C ASN A 68 6.95 -5.17 -1.01
N TYR A 69 6.32 -4.80 0.12
CA TYR A 69 6.15 -5.72 1.23
C TYR A 69 5.36 -6.97 0.81
N VAL A 70 4.18 -6.78 0.21
CA VAL A 70 3.34 -7.87 -0.28
C VAL A 70 4.14 -8.80 -1.20
N ASN A 71 4.79 -8.25 -2.22
CA ASN A 71 5.54 -9.02 -3.21
C ASN A 71 6.65 -9.86 -2.55
N ARG A 72 7.38 -9.29 -1.59
CA ARG A 72 8.47 -10.00 -0.89
C ARG A 72 7.92 -11.14 -0.02
N VAL A 73 6.88 -10.89 0.76
CA VAL A 73 6.30 -11.89 1.67
C VAL A 73 5.76 -13.08 0.87
N LEU A 74 4.97 -12.82 -0.17
CA LEU A 74 4.37 -13.89 -0.98
C LEU A 74 5.44 -14.68 -1.74
N SER A 75 6.38 -14.00 -2.41
CA SER A 75 7.45 -14.67 -3.18
C SER A 75 8.37 -15.51 -2.29
N PHE A 76 8.66 -15.04 -1.07
CA PHE A 76 9.48 -15.81 -0.13
C PHE A 76 8.71 -16.98 0.46
N THR A 77 7.42 -16.82 0.76
CA THR A 77 6.56 -17.89 1.28
C THR A 77 6.43 -19.02 0.27
N GLU A 78 6.14 -18.70 -1.00
CA GLU A 78 6.11 -19.69 -2.08
C GLU A 78 7.44 -20.45 -2.23
N LYS A 79 8.55 -19.74 -2.10
CA LYS A 79 9.87 -20.30 -2.41
C LYS A 79 10.54 -21.04 -1.24
N TYR A 80 10.26 -20.63 0.00
CA TYR A 80 11.00 -21.08 1.18
C TYR A 80 10.11 -21.63 2.30
N ALA A 81 8.79 -21.56 2.13
CA ALA A 81 7.82 -22.19 3.02
C ALA A 81 6.80 -23.03 2.22
N ASP A 82 7.15 -23.47 1.01
CA ASP A 82 6.30 -24.31 0.16
C ASP A 82 4.87 -23.73 -0.08
N GLY A 83 4.76 -22.41 -0.07
CA GLY A 83 3.48 -21.70 -0.21
C GLY A 83 2.59 -21.73 1.03
N GLU A 84 3.09 -22.20 2.18
CA GLU A 84 2.34 -22.28 3.43
C GLU A 84 3.19 -21.86 4.64
N SER A 85 2.76 -20.82 5.35
CA SER A 85 3.35 -20.39 6.61
C SER A 85 2.49 -20.88 7.77
N LEU A 86 3.00 -21.84 8.54
CA LEU A 86 2.34 -22.39 9.72
C LEU A 86 2.69 -21.60 10.99
N ARG A 87 1.75 -21.54 11.94
CA ARG A 87 1.97 -20.95 13.26
C ARG A 87 3.12 -21.66 13.97
N PRO A 88 4.18 -20.94 14.39
CA PRO A 88 5.29 -21.53 15.11
C PRO A 88 4.87 -21.82 16.55
N GLU A 89 5.53 -22.80 17.18
CA GLU A 89 5.30 -23.13 18.60
C GLU A 89 5.69 -21.98 19.53
N SER A 90 6.67 -21.17 19.13
CA SER A 90 7.11 -20.01 19.89
C SER A 90 7.52 -18.88 18.95
N LEU A 91 7.34 -17.65 19.42
CA LEU A 91 7.80 -16.45 18.73
C LEU A 91 9.09 -15.92 19.37
N PRO A 92 10.10 -15.53 18.58
CA PRO A 92 11.23 -14.77 19.09
C PRO A 92 10.79 -13.37 19.56
N ASP A 93 11.62 -12.70 20.35
CA ASP A 93 11.26 -11.41 20.96
C ASP A 93 11.03 -10.30 19.95
N ASP A 94 11.76 -10.29 18.84
CA ASP A 94 11.59 -9.31 17.76
C ASP A 94 10.24 -9.48 17.03
N ALA A 95 9.79 -10.73 16.88
CA ALA A 95 8.47 -11.06 16.34
C ALA A 95 7.34 -10.57 17.28
N ARG A 96 7.47 -10.78 18.59
CA ARG A 96 6.51 -10.25 19.57
C ARG A 96 6.49 -8.72 19.55
N ALA A 97 7.68 -8.10 19.50
CA ALA A 97 7.81 -6.64 19.46
C ALA A 97 7.15 -6.02 18.22
N VAL A 98 7.31 -6.62 17.03
CA VAL A 98 6.65 -6.09 15.82
C VAL A 98 5.12 -6.24 15.87
N LEU A 99 4.60 -7.32 16.46
CA LEU A 99 3.16 -7.50 16.64
C LEU A 99 2.58 -6.44 17.59
N GLU A 100 3.28 -6.11 18.68
CA GLU A 100 2.87 -5.02 19.59
C GLU A 100 2.97 -3.64 18.94
N ASP A 101 4.03 -3.39 18.16
CA ASP A 101 4.14 -2.14 17.38
C ASP A 101 2.97 -2.00 16.40
N PHE A 102 2.54 -3.10 15.78
CA PHE A 102 1.37 -3.12 14.90
C PHE A 102 0.11 -2.78 15.66
N LYS A 103 -0.14 -3.38 16.83
CA LYS A 103 -1.30 -3.03 17.66
C LYS A 103 -1.37 -1.53 17.94
N GLU A 104 -0.24 -0.89 18.21
CA GLU A 104 -0.21 0.55 18.44
C GLU A 104 -0.46 1.38 17.17
N LEU A 105 0.11 0.96 16.03
CA LEU A 105 -0.17 1.56 14.73
C LEU A 105 -1.66 1.46 14.37
N GLU A 106 -2.29 0.33 14.64
CA GLU A 106 -3.70 0.07 14.37
C GLU A 106 -4.62 0.94 15.23
N ARG A 107 -4.31 1.10 16.52
CA ARG A 107 -5.05 2.03 17.41
C ARG A 107 -5.00 3.46 16.87
N ARG A 108 -3.81 3.93 16.48
CA ARG A 108 -3.64 5.27 15.92
C ARG A 108 -4.37 5.42 14.60
N TYR A 109 -4.30 4.42 13.71
CA TYR A 109 -5.07 4.40 12.47
C TYR A 109 -6.57 4.56 12.74
N GLU A 110 -7.12 3.75 13.66
CA GLU A 110 -8.54 3.78 14.02
C GLU A 110 -8.94 5.13 14.64
N GLU A 111 -8.14 5.68 15.55
CA GLU A 111 -8.36 7.01 16.12
C GLU A 111 -8.45 8.07 15.01
N ARG A 112 -7.55 8.04 14.02
CA ARG A 112 -7.56 8.99 12.90
C ARG A 112 -8.76 8.79 11.97
N MET A 113 -9.14 7.55 11.68
CA MET A 113 -10.32 7.26 10.86
C MET A 113 -11.61 7.72 11.54
N LEU A 114 -11.75 7.53 12.85
CA LEU A 114 -12.90 7.98 13.63
C LEU A 114 -12.91 9.49 13.88
N ALA A 115 -11.74 10.15 13.84
CA ALA A 115 -11.58 11.59 13.98
C ALA A 115 -11.65 12.36 12.63
N PRO A 116 -12.48 11.91 11.68
CA PRO A 116 -12.40 12.11 10.22
C PRO A 116 -11.09 12.74 9.66
N LYS A 117 -9.94 12.12 9.96
CA LYS A 117 -8.61 12.52 9.44
C LYS A 117 -8.03 11.43 8.53
N PRO A 118 -8.68 11.10 7.39
CA PRO A 118 -8.26 9.99 6.53
C PRO A 118 -6.83 10.14 5.97
N ARG A 119 -6.29 11.36 5.84
CA ARG A 119 -4.87 11.59 5.48
C ARG A 119 -3.92 11.12 6.56
N GLU A 120 -4.21 11.47 7.81
CA GLU A 120 -3.40 11.03 8.95
C GLU A 120 -3.52 9.51 9.12
N ALA A 121 -4.72 8.95 8.95
CA ALA A 121 -4.94 7.51 8.95
C ALA A 121 -4.14 6.79 7.85
N LEU A 122 -4.16 7.29 6.61
CA LEU A 122 -3.32 6.75 5.54
C LEU A 122 -1.84 6.82 5.89
N GLY A 123 -1.41 7.88 6.58
CA GLY A 123 -0.06 8.00 7.12
C GLY A 123 0.32 6.86 8.08
N GLU A 124 -0.61 6.44 8.94
CA GLU A 124 -0.44 5.29 9.84
C GLU A 124 -0.41 3.95 9.08
N LEU A 125 -1.26 3.76 8.07
CA LEU A 125 -1.17 2.59 7.18
C LEU A 125 0.21 2.51 6.48
N LEU A 126 0.70 3.62 5.96
CA LEU A 126 2.03 3.67 5.36
C LEU A 126 3.13 3.41 6.41
N ALA A 127 2.91 3.79 7.66
CA ALA A 127 3.81 3.48 8.77
C ALA A 127 3.82 1.98 9.11
N MET A 128 2.68 1.28 9.04
CA MET A 128 2.60 -0.18 9.13
C MET A 128 3.45 -0.83 8.05
N GLY A 129 3.28 -0.41 6.79
CA GLY A 129 4.12 -0.88 5.68
C GLY A 129 5.62 -0.70 5.95
N ARG A 130 6.03 0.49 6.39
CA ARG A 130 7.45 0.76 6.71
C ARG A 130 7.94 -0.11 7.87
N ARG A 131 7.11 -0.32 8.90
CA ARG A 131 7.46 -1.15 10.05
C ARG A 131 7.61 -2.63 9.68
N ALA A 132 6.73 -3.13 8.82
CA ALA A 132 6.76 -4.48 8.28
C ALA A 132 7.99 -4.70 7.39
N ASN A 133 8.28 -3.73 6.51
CA ASN A 133 9.46 -3.79 5.65
C ASN A 133 10.75 -3.87 6.49
N ARG A 134 10.88 -3.02 7.53
CA ARG A 134 12.02 -3.04 8.46
C ARG A 134 12.15 -4.36 9.21
N TYR A 135 11.04 -4.95 9.66
CA TYR A 135 11.06 -6.27 10.32
C TYR A 135 11.63 -7.34 9.38
N PHE A 136 11.06 -7.45 8.18
CA PHE A 136 11.53 -8.40 7.17
C PHE A 136 13.02 -8.20 6.86
N ASP A 137 13.48 -6.95 6.75
CA ASP A 137 14.88 -6.66 6.46
C ASP A 137 15.82 -7.02 7.61
N ALA A 138 15.41 -6.72 8.85
CA ALA A 138 16.19 -7.04 10.05
C ALA A 138 16.28 -8.55 10.30
N SER A 139 15.18 -9.29 10.10
CA SER A 139 15.15 -10.74 10.21
C SER A 139 15.91 -11.45 9.08
N ALA A 140 16.19 -10.74 7.98
CA ALA A 140 17.02 -11.19 6.86
C ALA A 140 16.72 -12.63 6.37
N PRO A 141 15.46 -12.96 5.98
CA PRO A 141 15.05 -14.32 5.60
C PRO A 141 15.86 -14.89 4.42
N TRP A 142 16.45 -14.04 3.58
CA TRP A 142 17.33 -14.47 2.49
C TRP A 142 18.65 -15.09 2.95
N LYS A 143 19.08 -14.80 4.19
CA LYS A 143 20.22 -15.42 4.86
C LYS A 143 19.76 -16.62 5.68
N THR A 144 18.81 -16.42 6.60
CA THR A 144 18.35 -17.47 7.51
C THR A 144 17.79 -18.67 6.76
N ARG A 145 17.25 -18.53 5.54
CA ARG A 145 16.82 -19.70 4.74
C ARG A 145 17.90 -20.76 4.51
N LYS A 146 19.18 -20.39 4.63
CA LYS A 146 20.33 -21.29 4.51
C LYS A 146 20.82 -21.78 5.87
N ASP A 147 20.80 -20.90 6.86
CA ASP A 147 21.45 -21.11 8.16
C ASP A 147 20.47 -21.70 9.20
N ASP A 148 19.22 -21.24 9.16
CA ASP A 148 18.10 -21.63 10.02
C ASP A 148 16.75 -21.54 9.25
N PRO A 149 16.38 -22.60 8.52
CA PRO A 149 15.12 -22.65 7.77
C PRO A 149 13.88 -22.51 8.63
N GLU A 150 13.93 -22.92 9.91
CA GLU A 150 12.76 -22.86 10.79
C GLU A 150 12.51 -21.43 11.27
N LEU A 151 13.58 -20.69 11.59
CA LEU A 151 13.49 -19.25 11.82
C LEU A 151 12.94 -18.53 10.59
N THR A 152 13.32 -18.96 9.38
CA THR A 152 12.78 -18.38 8.13
C THR A 152 11.27 -18.58 8.03
N ARG A 153 10.77 -19.79 8.29
CA ARG A 153 9.32 -20.07 8.31
C ARG A 153 8.60 -19.24 9.37
N THR A 154 9.18 -19.13 10.57
CA THR A 154 8.67 -18.27 11.64
C THR A 154 8.57 -16.81 11.21
N THR A 155 9.63 -16.25 10.59
CA THR A 155 9.63 -14.88 10.06
C THR A 155 8.56 -14.68 8.99
N LEU A 156 8.41 -15.64 8.06
CA LEU A 156 7.42 -15.55 6.98
C LEU A 156 5.99 -15.67 7.49
N TYR A 157 5.76 -16.51 8.51
CA TYR A 157 4.49 -16.55 9.22
C TYR A 157 4.13 -15.21 9.85
N VAL A 158 5.05 -14.63 10.63
CA VAL A 158 4.83 -13.30 11.24
C VAL A 158 4.58 -12.26 10.16
N CYS A 159 5.35 -12.28 9.08
CA CYS A 159 5.13 -11.36 7.96
C CYS A 159 3.76 -11.53 7.29
N SER A 160 3.23 -12.75 7.24
CA SER A 160 1.90 -13.03 6.72
C SER A 160 0.80 -12.48 7.64
N VAL A 161 0.98 -12.55 8.97
CA VAL A 161 0.10 -11.88 9.94
C VAL A 161 0.09 -10.36 9.70
N LEU A 162 1.27 -9.75 9.57
CA LEU A 162 1.38 -8.31 9.30
C LEU A 162 0.77 -7.93 7.95
N LEU A 163 0.92 -8.78 6.93
CA LEU A 163 0.29 -8.61 5.61
C LEU A 163 -1.24 -8.64 5.71
N GLY A 164 -1.82 -9.57 6.47
CA GLY A 164 -3.26 -9.64 6.72
C GLY A 164 -3.80 -8.36 7.37
N SER A 165 -3.07 -7.82 8.34
CA SER A 165 -3.39 -6.51 8.95
C SER A 165 -3.25 -5.36 7.96
N ILE A 166 -2.16 -5.27 7.19
CA ILE A 166 -2.00 -4.23 6.17
C ILE A 166 -3.14 -4.29 5.15
N ALA A 167 -3.53 -5.48 4.70
CA ALA A 167 -4.62 -5.68 3.76
C ALA A 167 -5.96 -5.19 4.34
N TYR A 168 -6.25 -5.47 5.61
CA TYR A 168 -7.44 -4.99 6.30
C TYR A 168 -7.52 -3.46 6.28
N HIS A 169 -6.44 -2.78 6.65
CA HIS A 169 -6.38 -1.31 6.70
C HIS A 169 -6.27 -0.65 5.33
N ALA A 170 -5.78 -1.38 4.32
CA ALA A 170 -5.66 -0.89 2.95
C ALA A 170 -6.98 -0.97 2.15
N ALA A 171 -7.91 -1.85 2.54
CA ALA A 171 -9.20 -2.06 1.89
C ALA A 171 -10.00 -0.78 1.56
N PRO A 172 -10.12 0.24 2.44
CA PRO A 172 -10.84 1.47 2.10
C PRO A 172 -10.16 2.29 1.00
N TYR A 173 -8.84 2.14 0.80
CA TYR A 173 -8.07 2.91 -0.17
C TYR A 173 -7.88 2.19 -1.50
N VAL A 174 -7.63 0.87 -1.46
CA VAL A 174 -7.29 0.04 -2.64
C VAL A 174 -8.13 -1.25 -2.68
N PRO A 175 -9.46 -1.16 -2.73
CA PRO A 175 -10.35 -2.32 -2.61
C PRO A 175 -10.10 -3.39 -3.69
N GLU A 176 -9.86 -3.00 -4.95
CA GLU A 176 -9.65 -3.98 -6.03
C GLU A 176 -8.35 -4.76 -5.82
N ALA A 177 -7.31 -4.15 -5.27
CA ALA A 177 -6.06 -4.80 -4.93
C ALA A 177 -6.25 -5.80 -3.79
N ILE A 178 -7.11 -5.51 -2.81
CA ILE A 178 -7.41 -6.45 -1.72
C ILE A 178 -8.21 -7.64 -2.25
N GLU A 179 -9.20 -7.42 -3.11
CA GLU A 179 -9.91 -8.50 -3.79
C GLU A 179 -8.97 -9.38 -4.61
N ARG A 180 -8.05 -8.78 -5.38
CA ARG A 180 -7.01 -9.52 -6.12
C ARG A 180 -6.08 -10.30 -5.18
N LEU A 181 -5.63 -9.70 -4.08
CA LEU A 181 -4.76 -10.35 -3.10
C LEU A 181 -5.39 -11.63 -2.57
N GLN A 182 -6.69 -11.60 -2.23
CA GLN A 182 -7.43 -12.75 -1.72
C GLN A 182 -7.54 -13.92 -2.72
N THR A 183 -7.21 -13.72 -4.00
CA THR A 183 -7.17 -14.83 -4.99
C THR A 183 -5.93 -15.72 -4.87
N PHE A 184 -4.87 -15.26 -4.20
CA PHE A 184 -3.61 -15.99 -4.05
C PHE A 184 -2.97 -15.85 -2.66
N PHE A 185 -3.67 -15.22 -1.72
CA PHE A 185 -3.31 -15.15 -0.30
C PHE A 185 -4.52 -15.59 0.52
N ASP A 186 -4.41 -16.77 1.10
CA ASP A 186 -5.44 -17.40 1.91
C ASP A 186 -5.03 -17.38 3.39
N GLY A 187 -5.95 -16.93 4.23
CA GLY A 187 -5.75 -16.67 5.65
C GLY A 187 -6.49 -15.41 6.11
N PRO A 188 -6.49 -15.12 7.42
CA PRO A 188 -7.25 -14.00 7.96
C PRO A 188 -6.74 -12.64 7.49
N VAL A 189 -7.63 -11.84 6.89
CA VAL A 189 -7.43 -10.40 6.68
C VAL A 189 -8.07 -9.68 7.87
N ALA A 190 -7.28 -9.49 8.92
CA ALA A 190 -7.74 -8.96 10.20
C ALA A 190 -6.67 -8.10 10.87
N ARG A 191 -7.11 -7.22 11.77
CA ARG A 191 -6.22 -6.43 12.62
C ARG A 191 -5.50 -7.34 13.61
N VAL A 192 -4.24 -7.05 13.91
CA VAL A 192 -3.49 -7.74 14.96
C VAL A 192 -4.14 -7.53 16.33
N LEU A 193 -4.76 -6.37 16.56
CA LEU A 193 -5.54 -6.06 17.77
C LEU A 193 -6.69 -7.03 18.02
N ASP A 194 -7.31 -7.57 16.96
CA ASP A 194 -8.50 -8.41 17.05
C ASP A 194 -8.16 -9.90 17.15
N LEU A 195 -6.88 -10.26 17.04
CA LEU A 195 -6.42 -11.64 17.15
C LEU A 195 -6.28 -12.03 18.64
N GLU A 196 -7.26 -12.77 19.16
CA GLU A 196 -7.15 -13.41 20.47
C GLU A 196 -5.99 -14.42 20.49
N GLU A 197 -5.90 -15.21 19.42
CA GLU A 197 -4.76 -16.07 19.10
C GLU A 197 -4.27 -15.81 17.68
N LEU A 198 -2.99 -16.06 17.44
CA LEU A 198 -2.46 -15.98 16.08
C LEU A 198 -3.05 -17.11 15.20
N PRO A 199 -3.39 -16.84 13.93
CA PRO A 199 -4.01 -17.83 13.04
C PRO A 199 -3.16 -19.07 12.80
N GLU A 200 -3.76 -20.23 12.61
CA GLU A 200 -3.00 -21.49 12.46
C GLU A 200 -2.07 -21.50 11.24
N ALA A 201 -2.49 -20.90 10.13
CA ALA A 201 -1.70 -20.86 8.91
C ALA A 201 -2.09 -19.69 7.99
N TYR A 202 -1.18 -19.38 7.08
CA TYR A 202 -1.42 -18.58 5.88
C TYR A 202 -0.89 -19.34 4.68
N ARG A 203 -1.57 -19.26 3.54
CA ARG A 203 -1.17 -19.89 2.29
C ARG A 203 -1.04 -18.85 1.20
N SER A 204 -0.04 -18.99 0.35
CA SER A 204 0.13 -18.15 -0.83
C SER A 204 0.64 -18.96 -2.01
N THR A 205 -0.09 -18.93 -3.13
CA THR A 205 0.30 -19.63 -4.36
C THR A 205 -0.09 -18.85 -5.60
N GLY A 206 0.83 -18.70 -6.54
CA GLY A 206 0.59 -18.01 -7.81
C GLY A 206 0.52 -16.49 -7.66
N ALA A 207 1.26 -15.94 -6.69
CA ALA A 207 1.27 -14.52 -6.39
C ALA A 207 1.65 -13.68 -7.62
N LYS A 208 0.89 -12.60 -7.82
CA LYS A 208 1.12 -11.62 -8.89
C LYS A 208 1.31 -10.23 -8.29
N PRO A 209 2.09 -9.35 -8.92
CA PRO A 209 2.19 -7.96 -8.48
C PRO A 209 0.81 -7.30 -8.38
N LEU A 210 0.50 -6.73 -7.21
CA LEU A 210 -0.79 -6.06 -6.97
C LEU A 210 -0.93 -4.73 -7.70
N PHE A 211 0.19 -4.07 -7.96
CA PHE A 211 0.24 -2.73 -8.51
C PHE A 211 1.24 -2.68 -9.66
N GLN A 212 0.90 -1.93 -10.69
CA GLN A 212 1.79 -1.61 -11.79
C GLN A 212 2.37 -0.22 -11.57
N ARG A 213 3.64 -0.06 -11.95
CA ARG A 213 4.31 1.23 -11.91
C ARG A 213 3.58 2.21 -12.84
N ILE A 214 3.45 3.46 -12.38
CA ILE A 214 3.00 4.56 -13.23
C ILE A 214 4.19 5.10 -14.00
N GLU A 215 4.15 5.04 -15.32
CA GLU A 215 5.28 5.43 -16.16
C GLU A 215 5.32 6.95 -16.39
N ASP A 216 6.53 7.48 -16.54
CA ASP A 216 6.75 8.92 -16.69
C ASP A 216 6.09 9.45 -17.98
N GLU A 217 6.05 8.64 -19.04
CA GLU A 217 5.34 8.96 -20.28
C GLU A 217 3.82 9.16 -20.06
N GLU A 218 3.19 8.32 -19.23
CA GLU A 218 1.76 8.43 -18.92
C GLU A 218 1.47 9.71 -18.13
N ILE A 219 2.34 10.04 -17.17
CA ILE A 219 2.27 11.29 -16.41
C ILE A 219 2.42 12.50 -17.35
N HIS A 220 3.42 12.49 -18.22
CA HIS A 220 3.65 13.59 -19.16
C HIS A 220 2.46 13.78 -20.12
N ALA A 221 1.88 12.69 -20.62
CA ALA A 221 0.69 12.77 -21.47
C ALA A 221 -0.50 13.42 -20.74
N ALA A 222 -0.73 13.05 -19.47
CA ALA A 222 -1.79 13.63 -18.66
C ALA A 222 -1.54 15.10 -18.29
N GLU A 223 -0.29 15.48 -18.00
CA GLU A 223 0.09 16.88 -17.75
C GLU A 223 -0.03 17.76 -19.00
N GLU A 224 0.28 17.21 -20.17
CA GLU A 224 0.16 17.95 -21.44
C GLU A 224 -1.30 18.20 -21.80
N GLN A 225 -2.21 17.24 -21.56
CA GLN A 225 -3.65 17.46 -21.75
C GLN A 225 -4.15 18.67 -20.95
N LEU A 226 -3.77 18.76 -19.67
CA LEU A 226 -4.13 19.91 -18.84
C LEU A 226 -3.46 21.20 -19.34
N SER A 227 -2.21 21.11 -19.81
CA SER A 227 -1.48 22.27 -20.32
C SER A 227 -2.11 22.85 -21.58
N ARG A 228 -2.61 22.00 -22.50
CA ARG A 228 -3.37 22.41 -23.69
C ARG A 228 -4.65 23.14 -23.32
N ALA A 229 -5.42 22.60 -22.37
CA ALA A 229 -6.63 23.27 -21.89
C ALA A 229 -6.35 24.66 -21.29
N VAL A 230 -5.21 24.84 -20.60
CA VAL A 230 -4.79 26.18 -20.11
C VAL A 230 -4.41 27.12 -21.26
N ARG A 231 -3.80 26.62 -22.33
CA ARG A 231 -3.45 27.39 -23.54
C ARG A 231 -4.64 27.68 -24.45
N GLY A 232 -5.78 27.02 -24.24
CA GLY A 232 -6.96 27.11 -25.09
C GLY A 232 -6.85 26.31 -26.39
N GLU A 233 -6.02 25.26 -26.38
CA GLU A 233 -5.79 24.31 -27.49
C GLU A 233 -6.72 23.09 -27.42
#